data_AF-R6LSI8-F1
#
_entry.id   AF-R6LSI8-F1
#
_cell.length_a   1.000
_cell.length_b   1.000
_cell.length_c   1.000
_cell.angle_alpha   90.00
_cell.angle_beta   90.00
_cell.angle_gamma   90.00
#
_symmetry.space_group_name_H-M   'P 1'
#
loop_
_entity.id
_entity.type
_entity.pdbx_description
1 polymer ?
#
loop_
_entity_poly.entity_id
_entity_poly.type
_entity_poly.pdbx_seq_one_letter_code
_entity_poly.pdbx_strand_id
1 'polypeptide(L)'
;MRLSKFTKKGVAVALALSMVVVGNAGMTQKASAAKKLKTYVMFADEKWKVTANMDTANGKYDAPKTVTAKKGSQNVTMTLKRSAINGSKEGITKAAVFCVDVVDAMKTYKASQIKISNVKIAVDGKAIKVKANKLKQGYLEADQKNNKYRLEIFNVYGKGQTAAKKANYPVDPNKLKFKKTLKVSFKITFKK
;
A
#
# COMPACT_ATOMS: atom_id res chain seq x y z
N MET A 1 -10.98 -12.09 -82.05
CA MET A 1 -10.08 -12.93 -81.23
C MET A 1 -8.80 -12.14 -80.92
N ARG A 2 -8.70 -11.53 -79.73
CA ARG A 2 -7.46 -11.12 -79.01
C ARG A 2 -7.84 -10.29 -77.77
N LEU A 3 -6.95 -10.36 -76.78
CA LEU A 3 -7.12 -10.20 -75.32
C LEU A 3 -6.94 -8.76 -74.79
N SER A 4 -7.63 -8.49 -73.66
CA SER A 4 -7.20 -7.68 -72.48
C SER A 4 -7.07 -6.15 -72.68
N LYS A 5 -7.36 -5.25 -71.73
CA LYS A 5 -7.34 -5.27 -70.25
C LYS A 5 -8.36 -4.23 -69.74
N PHE A 6 -8.92 -4.41 -68.54
CA PHE A 6 -9.09 -3.42 -67.46
C PHE A 6 -10.15 -3.93 -66.47
N THR A 7 -9.68 -4.65 -65.46
CA THR A 7 -10.41 -4.97 -64.24
C THR A 7 -10.49 -3.72 -63.36
N LYS A 8 -11.65 -3.06 -63.30
CA LYS A 8 -11.98 -2.15 -62.19
C LYS A 8 -12.70 -2.95 -61.11
N LYS A 9 -11.94 -3.35 -60.09
CA LYS A 9 -12.47 -3.82 -58.81
C LYS A 9 -13.14 -2.63 -58.11
N GLY A 10 -14.46 -2.55 -58.20
CA GLY A 10 -15.27 -1.80 -57.25
C GLY A 10 -15.67 -2.72 -56.11
N VAL A 11 -15.07 -2.53 -54.92
CA VAL A 11 -15.64 -3.04 -53.68
C VAL A 11 -15.47 -1.94 -52.65
N ALA A 12 -16.57 -1.23 -52.37
CA ALA A 12 -16.67 -0.37 -51.21
C ALA A 12 -16.54 -1.23 -49.95
N VAL A 13 -15.51 -0.97 -49.15
CA VAL A 13 -15.39 -1.55 -47.82
C VAL A 13 -16.30 -0.74 -46.89
N ALA A 14 -17.55 -1.20 -46.73
CA ALA A 14 -18.38 -0.77 -45.63
C ALA A 14 -17.84 -1.42 -44.34
N LEU A 15 -17.29 -0.61 -43.44
CA LEU A 15 -17.04 -1.00 -42.05
C LEU A 15 -18.40 -1.26 -41.39
N ALA A 16 -18.81 -2.51 -41.34
CA ALA A 16 -19.97 -2.92 -40.56
C ALA A 16 -19.64 -2.77 -39.06
N LEU A 17 -20.21 -1.74 -38.45
CA LEU A 17 -20.42 -1.66 -37.00
C LEU A 17 -21.39 -2.79 -36.64
N SER A 18 -20.89 -3.90 -36.11
CA SER A 18 -21.74 -4.89 -35.46
C SER A 18 -22.17 -4.36 -34.09
N MET A 19 -23.28 -3.64 -34.07
CA MET A 19 -24.06 -3.46 -32.84
C MET A 19 -24.65 -4.82 -32.45
N VAL A 20 -23.98 -5.53 -31.55
CA VAL A 20 -24.60 -6.61 -30.79
C VAL A 20 -25.27 -6.00 -29.58
N VAL A 21 -26.55 -5.65 -29.73
CA VAL A 21 -27.47 -5.53 -28.59
C VAL A 21 -28.09 -6.91 -28.41
N VAL A 22 -27.55 -7.68 -27.46
CA VAL A 22 -28.20 -8.89 -26.94
C VAL A 22 -28.56 -8.60 -25.48
N GLY A 23 -29.85 -8.75 -25.18
CA GLY A 23 -30.46 -8.47 -23.89
C GLY A 23 -29.87 -9.29 -22.73
N ASN A 24 -30.01 -8.71 -21.54
CA ASN A 24 -29.52 -9.20 -20.26
C ASN A 24 -29.95 -10.64 -19.92
N ALA A 25 -28.98 -11.55 -19.80
CA ALA A 25 -28.81 -12.44 -18.63
C ALA A 25 -27.52 -13.25 -18.80
N GLY A 26 -26.56 -13.06 -17.89
CA GLY A 26 -25.44 -13.99 -17.76
C GLY A 26 -24.25 -13.75 -18.69
N MET A 27 -23.87 -12.50 -18.97
CA MET A 27 -22.44 -12.26 -19.19
C MET A 27 -21.73 -12.54 -17.87
N THR A 28 -21.24 -13.77 -17.69
CA THR A 28 -20.13 -14.01 -16.79
C THR A 28 -18.97 -13.17 -17.31
N GLN A 29 -18.93 -11.90 -16.88
CA GLN A 29 -17.74 -11.08 -16.96
C GLN A 29 -16.65 -11.95 -16.36
N LYS A 30 -15.72 -12.40 -17.20
CA LYS A 30 -14.51 -13.08 -16.76
C LYS A 30 -13.91 -12.19 -15.69
N ALA A 31 -14.06 -12.58 -14.42
CA ALA A 31 -13.68 -11.75 -13.31
C ALA A 31 -12.19 -11.47 -13.45
N SER A 32 -11.85 -10.24 -13.84
CA SER A 32 -10.45 -9.82 -13.93
C SER A 32 -9.79 -10.13 -12.60
N ALA A 33 -8.69 -10.87 -12.64
CA ALA A 33 -7.98 -11.29 -11.44
C ALA A 33 -7.68 -10.05 -10.59
N ALA A 34 -8.14 -10.05 -9.34
CA ALA A 34 -8.00 -8.88 -8.48
C ALA A 34 -6.52 -8.54 -8.29
N LYS A 35 -6.14 -7.31 -8.64
CA LYS A 35 -4.77 -6.82 -8.57
C LYS A 35 -4.20 -7.03 -7.16
N LYS A 36 -3.00 -7.58 -7.04
CA LYS A 36 -2.29 -7.70 -5.75
C LYS A 36 -1.48 -6.43 -5.53
N LEU A 37 -1.71 -5.75 -4.41
CA LEU A 37 -0.97 -4.57 -4.00
C LEU A 37 0.07 -4.97 -2.97
N LYS A 38 1.31 -4.49 -3.12
CA LYS A 38 2.38 -4.73 -2.16
C LYS A 38 2.19 -3.81 -0.95
N THR A 39 2.46 -4.30 0.24
CA THR A 39 2.50 -3.50 1.47
C THR A 39 3.76 -3.79 2.28
N TYR A 40 4.34 -2.79 2.91
CA TYR A 40 5.58 -2.90 3.69
C TYR A 40 5.57 -1.92 4.87
N VAL A 41 6.35 -2.24 5.91
CA VAL A 41 6.54 -1.37 7.09
C VAL A 41 7.76 -0.51 6.86
N MET A 42 7.65 0.80 7.00
CA MET A 42 8.80 1.70 7.12
C MET A 42 9.13 1.89 8.59
N PHE A 43 10.41 1.80 8.93
CA PHE A 43 10.88 2.09 10.28
C PHE A 43 12.21 2.81 10.22
N ALA A 44 12.38 3.84 11.04
CA ALA A 44 13.67 4.46 11.32
C ALA A 44 13.76 4.88 12.78
N ASP A 45 14.91 4.68 13.40
CA ASP A 45 15.23 5.32 14.67
C ASP A 45 15.68 6.78 14.47
N GLU A 46 15.70 7.55 15.55
CA GLU A 46 16.02 8.98 15.54
C GLU A 46 17.44 9.29 15.06
N LYS A 47 18.37 8.33 15.23
CA LYS A 47 19.74 8.45 14.71
C LYS A 47 19.90 7.90 13.30
N TRP A 48 18.83 7.40 12.68
CA TRP A 48 18.86 6.77 11.35
C TRP A 48 19.87 5.61 11.21
N LYS A 49 20.27 5.02 12.34
CA LYS A 49 21.19 3.88 12.39
C LYS A 49 20.45 2.56 12.17
N VAL A 50 19.19 2.50 12.58
CA VAL A 50 18.33 1.35 12.40
C VAL A 50 17.20 1.73 11.47
N THR A 51 17.22 1.18 10.26
CA THR A 51 16.25 1.49 9.21
C THR A 51 15.69 0.24 8.57
N ALA A 52 14.43 0.30 8.14
CA ALA A 52 13.77 -0.73 7.36
C ALA A 52 12.93 -0.04 6.28
N ASN A 53 13.07 -0.48 5.03
CA ASN A 53 12.29 0.00 3.89
C ASN A 53 12.29 1.54 3.70
N MET A 54 13.40 2.23 4.03
CA MET A 54 13.50 3.69 3.84
C MET A 54 13.88 4.06 2.40
N ASP A 55 14.66 3.21 1.73
CA ASP A 55 14.91 3.29 0.29
C ASP A 55 14.07 2.23 -0.43
N THR A 56 12.95 2.69 -0.99
CA THR A 56 12.00 1.81 -1.71
C THR A 56 12.17 1.88 -3.23
N ALA A 57 13.07 2.76 -3.72
CA ALA A 57 13.33 2.94 -5.15
C ALA A 57 14.01 1.70 -5.74
N ASN A 58 14.83 1.02 -4.95
CA ASN A 58 15.52 -0.20 -5.34
C ASN A 58 14.65 -1.47 -5.31
N GLY A 59 13.35 -1.34 -4.98
CA GLY A 59 12.37 -2.44 -5.07
C GLY A 59 12.57 -3.60 -4.09
N LYS A 60 13.60 -3.55 -3.24
CA LYS A 60 13.87 -4.50 -2.16
C LYS A 60 13.13 -4.05 -0.90
N TYR A 61 12.37 -4.97 -0.31
CA TYR A 61 11.59 -4.69 0.88
C TYR A 61 11.81 -5.77 1.94
N ASP A 62 11.95 -5.35 3.19
CA ASP A 62 11.99 -6.20 4.36
C ASP A 62 10.57 -6.61 4.73
N ALA A 63 10.31 -7.92 4.69
CA ALA A 63 9.04 -8.55 5.06
C ALA A 63 7.77 -7.94 4.41
N PRO A 64 7.75 -7.71 3.07
CA PRO A 64 6.55 -7.22 2.41
C PRO A 64 5.43 -8.26 2.48
N LYS A 65 4.20 -7.76 2.42
CA LYS A 65 3.00 -8.57 2.23
C LYS A 65 2.25 -8.10 0.99
N THR A 66 1.27 -8.88 0.59
CA THR A 66 0.36 -8.52 -0.49
C THR A 66 -1.07 -8.44 0.04
N VAL A 67 -1.81 -7.46 -0.45
CA VAL A 67 -3.23 -7.29 -0.20
C VAL A 67 -3.97 -7.33 -1.52
N THR A 68 -5.10 -8.02 -1.56
CA THR A 68 -5.87 -8.16 -2.80
C THR A 68 -6.77 -6.95 -2.97
N ALA A 69 -6.65 -6.23 -4.09
CA ALA A 69 -7.48 -5.07 -4.44
C ALA A 69 -8.91 -5.49 -4.83
N LYS A 70 -9.65 -6.11 -3.91
CA LYS A 70 -11.04 -6.53 -4.06
C LYS A 70 -11.89 -5.82 -3.00
N LYS A 71 -13.14 -5.50 -3.36
CA LYS A 71 -14.15 -4.96 -2.43
C LYS A 71 -14.26 -5.88 -1.20
N GLY A 72 -14.25 -5.28 -0.02
CA GLY A 72 -14.32 -6.00 1.25
C GLY A 72 -13.11 -5.75 2.15
N SER A 73 -13.08 -6.47 3.27
CA SER A 73 -12.06 -6.36 4.32
C SER A 73 -11.09 -7.53 4.28
N GLN A 74 -9.83 -7.27 4.64
CA GLN A 74 -8.80 -8.29 4.80
C GLN A 74 -7.89 -7.95 5.98
N ASN A 75 -7.52 -8.97 6.77
CA ASN A 75 -6.59 -8.82 7.87
C ASN A 75 -5.16 -8.98 7.36
N VAL A 76 -4.31 -8.04 7.72
CA VAL A 76 -2.91 -8.00 7.32
C VAL A 76 -2.05 -8.04 8.57
N THR A 77 -1.00 -8.86 8.57
CA THR A 77 0.00 -8.88 9.63
C THR A 77 1.39 -8.91 9.01
N MET A 78 2.23 -8.00 9.47
CA MET A 78 3.60 -7.81 9.00
C MET A 78 4.53 -7.84 10.20
N THR A 79 5.72 -8.38 10.02
CA THR A 79 6.69 -8.54 11.11
C THR A 79 8.08 -8.20 10.59
N LEU A 80 8.64 -7.10 11.08
CA LEU A 80 10.05 -6.79 10.91
C LEU A 80 10.83 -7.64 11.91
N LYS A 81 11.83 -8.38 11.42
CA LYS A 81 12.80 -9.09 12.25
C LYS A 81 14.04 -8.24 12.38
N ARG A 82 14.57 -8.08 13.59
CA ARG A 82 15.75 -7.26 13.86
C ARG A 82 16.97 -7.67 13.04
N SER A 83 17.13 -8.97 12.80
CA SER A 83 18.22 -9.53 12.00
C SER A 83 18.12 -9.24 10.50
N ALA A 84 16.95 -8.82 10.02
CA ALA A 84 16.65 -8.64 8.59
C ALA A 84 16.50 -7.17 8.19
N ILE A 85 16.95 -6.23 9.02
CA ILE A 85 16.88 -4.79 8.75
C ILE A 85 18.26 -4.16 8.93
N ASN A 86 18.44 -2.96 8.37
CA ASN A 86 19.71 -2.26 8.45
C ASN A 86 20.09 -1.89 9.89
N GLY A 87 21.40 -1.90 10.14
CA GLY A 87 21.98 -1.66 11.45
C GLY A 87 21.55 -2.68 12.49
N SER A 88 21.30 -3.96 12.14
CA SER A 88 20.84 -5.04 13.04
C SER A 88 21.60 -5.18 14.38
N LYS A 89 22.86 -4.75 14.41
CA LYS A 89 23.75 -4.76 15.58
C LYS A 89 23.64 -3.52 16.48
N GLU A 90 23.01 -2.45 16.02
CA GLU A 90 22.87 -1.19 16.75
C GLU A 90 21.77 -1.24 17.83
N GLY A 91 21.85 -0.35 18.82
CA GLY A 91 20.73 -0.12 19.73
C GLY A 91 19.69 0.82 19.11
N ILE A 92 18.40 0.51 19.22
CA ILE A 92 17.33 1.44 18.82
C ILE A 92 17.21 2.52 19.90
N THR A 93 17.44 3.77 19.53
CA THR A 93 17.38 4.92 20.47
C THR A 93 15.95 5.33 20.78
N LYS A 94 15.21 5.81 19.79
CA LYS A 94 13.78 6.17 19.82
C LYS A 94 13.28 6.09 18.38
N ALA A 95 12.04 5.65 18.14
CA ALA A 95 11.52 5.69 16.78
C ALA A 95 11.35 7.14 16.30
N ALA A 96 11.74 7.40 15.05
CA ALA A 96 11.47 8.66 14.34
C ALA A 96 10.46 8.45 13.21
N VAL A 97 10.49 7.28 12.55
CA VAL A 97 9.54 6.89 11.50
C VAL A 97 9.00 5.50 11.79
N PHE A 98 7.68 5.36 11.68
CA PHE A 98 6.96 4.10 11.69
C PHE A 98 5.67 4.25 10.88
N CYS A 99 5.66 3.68 9.67
CA CYS A 99 4.56 3.76 8.73
C CYS A 99 4.28 2.39 8.11
N VAL A 100 3.09 2.22 7.55
CA VAL A 100 2.75 1.13 6.64
C VAL A 100 2.29 1.73 5.33
N ASP A 101 2.94 1.33 4.24
CA ASP A 101 2.55 1.76 2.90
C ASP A 101 1.87 0.62 2.14
N VAL A 102 0.89 0.97 1.32
CA VAL A 102 0.27 0.10 0.32
C VAL A 102 0.58 0.70 -1.05
N VAL A 103 1.50 0.05 -1.76
CA VAL A 103 2.01 0.48 -3.07
C VAL A 103 0.89 0.48 -4.10
N ASP A 104 0.85 1.52 -4.92
CA ASP A 104 -0.07 1.68 -6.05
C ASP A 104 -1.57 1.64 -5.72
N ALA A 105 -1.94 1.69 -4.44
CA ALA A 105 -3.34 1.70 -4.02
C ALA A 105 -4.11 2.89 -4.61
N MET A 106 -3.44 4.04 -4.74
CA MET A 106 -4.04 5.27 -5.27
C MET A 106 -4.22 5.25 -6.79
N LYS A 107 -3.57 4.33 -7.53
CA LYS A 107 -3.83 4.13 -8.97
C LYS A 107 -5.20 3.52 -9.24
N THR A 108 -5.80 2.87 -8.24
CA THR A 108 -7.04 2.10 -8.40
C THR A 108 -8.18 2.63 -7.53
N TYR A 109 -7.86 3.24 -6.39
CA TYR A 109 -8.84 3.71 -5.41
C TYR A 109 -8.60 5.16 -5.03
N LYS A 110 -9.69 5.91 -4.80
CA LYS A 110 -9.62 7.17 -4.07
C LYS A 110 -9.30 6.89 -2.60
N ALA A 111 -8.65 7.82 -1.91
CA ALA A 111 -8.30 7.66 -0.50
C ALA A 111 -9.53 7.35 0.38
N SER A 112 -10.69 7.94 0.07
CA SER A 112 -11.96 7.69 0.76
C SER A 112 -12.51 6.27 0.60
N GLN A 113 -12.06 5.53 -0.41
CA GLN A 113 -12.46 4.15 -0.69
C GLN A 113 -11.57 3.13 0.04
N ILE A 114 -10.52 3.58 0.74
CA ILE A 114 -9.63 2.73 1.53
C ILE A 114 -9.80 3.10 3.00
N LYS A 115 -9.96 2.09 3.87
CA LYS A 115 -9.96 2.27 5.32
C LYS A 115 -9.11 1.20 5.99
N ILE A 116 -8.14 1.63 6.76
CA ILE A 116 -7.38 0.82 7.70
C ILE A 116 -7.96 1.02 9.11
N SER A 117 -8.17 -0.09 9.80
CA SER A 117 -8.79 -0.15 11.14
C SER A 117 -8.19 -1.29 11.95
N ASN A 118 -8.56 -1.39 13.24
CA ASN A 118 -8.12 -2.45 14.15
C ASN A 118 -6.59 -2.63 14.19
N VAL A 119 -5.86 -1.51 14.21
CA VAL A 119 -4.40 -1.50 14.26
C VAL A 119 -3.94 -2.00 15.63
N LYS A 120 -3.14 -3.07 15.62
CA LYS A 120 -2.49 -3.68 16.78
C LYS A 120 -0.99 -3.71 16.52
N ILE A 121 -0.19 -3.33 17.51
CA ILE A 121 1.26 -3.33 17.43
C ILE A 121 1.80 -4.17 18.58
N ALA A 122 2.76 -5.04 18.27
CA ALA A 122 3.49 -5.82 19.26
C ALA A 122 4.99 -5.69 19.06
N VAL A 123 5.70 -5.50 20.17
CA VAL A 123 7.15 -5.33 20.25
C VAL A 123 7.69 -6.51 21.04
N ASP A 124 8.52 -7.33 20.39
CA ASP A 124 9.07 -8.57 20.95
C ASP A 124 7.99 -9.49 21.55
N GLY A 125 6.85 -9.60 20.87
CA GLY A 125 5.71 -10.40 21.30
C GLY A 125 4.76 -9.71 22.29
N LYS A 126 5.15 -8.57 22.87
CA LYS A 126 4.32 -7.81 23.82
C LYS A 126 3.49 -6.76 23.09
N ALA A 127 2.17 -6.81 23.25
CA ALA A 127 1.29 -5.80 22.69
C ALA A 127 1.53 -4.44 23.35
N ILE A 128 1.51 -3.36 22.56
CA ILE A 128 1.59 -1.98 23.06
C ILE A 128 0.28 -1.24 22.83
N LYS A 129 -0.01 -0.25 23.68
CA LYS A 129 -1.20 0.60 23.56
C LYS A 129 -1.11 1.49 22.33
N VAL A 130 -2.16 1.46 21.50
CA VAL A 130 -2.30 2.29 20.29
C VAL A 130 -3.50 3.22 20.46
N LYS A 131 -3.28 4.53 20.31
CA LYS A 131 -4.36 5.53 20.27
C LYS A 131 -4.89 5.63 18.84
N ALA A 132 -5.88 4.79 18.51
CA ALA A 132 -6.38 4.65 17.14
C ALA A 132 -6.92 5.97 16.54
N ASN A 133 -7.49 6.85 17.37
CA ASN A 133 -7.98 8.18 16.96
C ASN A 133 -6.88 9.17 16.57
N LYS A 134 -5.62 8.87 16.88
CA LYS A 134 -4.47 9.71 16.53
C LYS A 134 -3.75 9.20 15.27
N LEU A 135 -4.01 7.97 14.84
CA LEU A 135 -3.43 7.42 13.61
C LEU A 135 -3.87 8.25 12.40
N LYS A 136 -2.95 8.48 11.48
CA LYS A 136 -3.24 9.14 10.21
C LYS A 136 -3.19 8.11 9.09
N GLN A 137 -4.08 8.25 8.11
CA GLN A 137 -4.09 7.38 6.94
C GLN A 137 -4.61 8.14 5.73
N GLY A 138 -4.17 7.75 4.53
CA GLY A 138 -4.58 8.40 3.29
C GLY A 138 -3.47 8.47 2.26
N TYR A 139 -3.68 9.34 1.27
CA TYR A 139 -2.64 9.72 0.32
C TYR A 139 -1.80 10.86 0.91
N LEU A 140 -0.97 10.53 1.90
CA LEU A 140 -0.27 11.52 2.73
C LEU A 140 0.98 12.12 2.05
N GLU A 141 1.47 11.51 0.98
CA GLU A 141 2.62 11.97 0.17
C GLU A 141 2.20 12.20 -1.29
N ALA A 142 1.09 12.90 -1.49
CA ALA A 142 0.53 13.13 -2.82
C ALA A 142 1.45 13.92 -3.76
N ASP A 143 2.25 14.81 -3.19
CA ASP A 143 3.27 15.60 -3.86
C ASP A 143 4.41 14.74 -4.44
N GLN A 144 4.69 13.58 -3.84
CA GLN A 144 5.71 12.66 -4.33
C GLN A 144 5.24 11.78 -5.49
N LYS A 145 3.97 11.92 -5.94
CA LYS A 145 3.35 11.12 -7.02
C LYS A 145 3.55 9.60 -6.88
N ASN A 146 3.76 9.13 -5.64
CA ASN A 146 4.18 7.75 -5.38
C ASN A 146 3.01 6.75 -5.41
N ASN A 147 1.77 7.24 -5.54
CA ASN A 147 0.52 6.47 -5.58
C ASN A 147 0.31 5.52 -4.39
N LYS A 148 1.00 5.75 -3.27
CA LYS A 148 0.91 4.91 -2.07
C LYS A 148 -0.24 5.37 -1.19
N TYR A 149 -0.99 4.44 -0.63
CA TYR A 149 -1.85 4.71 0.53
C TYR A 149 -1.05 4.40 1.79
N ARG A 150 -0.91 5.38 2.68
CA ARG A 150 -0.11 5.26 3.90
C ARG A 150 -1.02 5.16 5.12
N LEU A 151 -0.65 4.28 6.06
CA LEU A 151 -0.98 4.39 7.49
C LEU A 151 0.25 4.95 8.19
N GLU A 152 0.17 6.19 8.67
CA GLU A 152 1.21 6.81 9.47
C GLU A 152 0.92 6.56 10.96
N ILE A 153 1.77 5.75 11.58
CA ILE A 153 1.66 5.38 13.00
C ILE A 153 2.48 6.35 13.85
N PHE A 154 3.68 6.68 13.40
CA PHE A 154 4.53 7.69 14.00
C PHE A 154 5.48 8.25 12.93
N ASN A 155 5.55 9.57 12.79
CA ASN A 155 6.50 10.18 11.86
C ASN A 155 6.83 11.59 12.35
N VAL A 156 8.10 11.85 12.61
CA VAL A 156 8.56 13.17 13.06
C VAL A 156 8.77 14.16 11.92
N TYR A 157 8.90 13.67 10.68
CA TYR A 157 9.19 14.47 9.49
C TYR A 157 7.99 14.63 8.54
N GLY A 158 6.93 13.84 8.74
CA GLY A 158 5.75 13.85 7.87
C GLY A 158 4.87 15.08 8.06
N LYS A 159 4.10 15.44 7.02
CA LYS A 159 3.05 16.48 7.08
C LYS A 159 2.00 16.23 8.18
N GLY A 160 1.91 15.00 8.70
CA GLY A 160 1.05 14.65 9.83
C GLY A 160 1.47 15.23 11.18
N GLN A 161 2.65 15.89 11.27
CA GLN A 161 3.17 16.60 12.44
C GLN A 161 3.03 15.83 13.77
N THR A 162 3.20 14.49 13.74
CA THR A 162 3.13 13.71 14.98
C THR A 162 4.19 14.18 15.97
N ALA A 163 5.33 14.70 15.50
CA ALA A 163 6.43 15.27 16.29
C ALA A 163 6.08 16.45 17.21
N ALA A 164 5.10 17.29 16.88
CA ALA A 164 5.00 18.61 17.49
C ALA A 164 4.53 18.58 18.96
N LYS A 165 3.75 17.58 19.38
CA LYS A 165 3.25 17.46 20.77
C LYS A 165 3.14 15.99 21.19
N LYS A 166 3.91 15.56 22.21
CA LYS A 166 3.88 14.20 22.80
C LYS A 166 2.47 13.69 23.12
N ALA A 167 1.55 14.58 23.46
CA ALA A 167 0.13 14.26 23.70
C ALA A 167 -0.57 13.60 22.49
N ASN A 168 -0.12 13.88 21.27
CA ASN A 168 -0.73 13.43 20.02
C ASN A 168 -0.13 12.14 19.44
N TYR A 169 0.87 11.57 20.09
CA TYR A 169 1.50 10.35 19.59
C TYR A 169 0.51 9.17 19.58
N PRO A 170 0.29 8.49 18.44
CA PRO A 170 -0.54 7.29 18.38
C PRO A 170 0.06 6.14 19.18
N VAL A 171 1.39 6.10 19.27
CA VAL A 171 2.17 5.17 20.09
C VAL A 171 3.34 5.90 20.74
N ASP A 172 3.76 5.48 21.92
CA ASP A 172 4.98 6.00 22.53
C ASP A 172 6.21 5.52 21.74
N PRO A 173 7.00 6.41 21.12
CA PRO A 173 8.14 6.00 20.29
C PRO A 173 9.26 5.34 21.09
N ASN A 174 9.31 5.51 22.43
CA ASN A 174 10.23 4.77 23.28
C ASN A 174 9.84 3.30 23.46
N LYS A 175 8.56 2.96 23.26
CA LYS A 175 8.09 1.57 23.35
C LYS A 175 8.33 0.78 22.07
N LEU A 176 8.82 1.41 21.00
CA LEU A 176 9.11 0.78 19.71
C LEU A 176 10.57 0.26 19.62
N LYS A 177 11.31 0.18 20.73
CA LYS A 177 12.69 -0.33 20.78
C LYS A 177 12.67 -1.87 20.83
N PHE A 178 12.50 -2.52 19.68
CA PHE A 178 12.48 -3.99 19.58
C PHE A 178 13.88 -4.59 19.47
N LYS A 179 14.09 -5.73 20.13
CA LYS A 179 15.33 -6.52 20.06
C LYS A 179 15.22 -7.70 19.09
N LYS A 180 14.02 -8.25 18.92
CA LYS A 180 13.75 -9.42 18.07
C LYS A 180 12.80 -9.05 16.94
N THR A 181 11.62 -8.52 17.25
CA THR A 181 10.58 -8.29 16.24
C THR A 181 9.70 -7.09 16.54
N LEU A 182 9.35 -6.35 15.49
CA LEU A 182 8.23 -5.39 15.49
C LEU A 182 7.13 -5.94 14.59
N LYS A 183 5.95 -6.18 15.18
CA LYS A 183 4.77 -6.70 14.47
C LYS A 183 3.69 -5.63 14.42
N VAL A 184 3.10 -5.46 13.24
CA VAL A 184 1.89 -4.65 13.04
C VAL A 184 0.82 -5.51 12.38
N SER A 185 -0.39 -5.45 12.94
CA SER A 185 -1.57 -6.11 12.42
C SER A 185 -2.69 -5.10 12.24
N PHE A 186 -3.43 -5.17 11.15
CA PHE A 186 -4.54 -4.27 10.87
C PHE A 186 -5.55 -4.91 9.92
N LYS A 187 -6.75 -4.34 9.86
CA LYS A 187 -7.77 -4.66 8.86
C LYS A 187 -7.81 -3.55 7.82
N ILE A 188 -7.55 -3.88 6.57
CA ILE A 188 -7.72 -2.97 5.43
C ILE A 188 -9.01 -3.30 4.68
N THR A 189 -9.78 -2.27 4.34
CA THR A 189 -11.07 -2.35 3.64
C THR A 189 -11.01 -1.55 2.36
N PHE A 190 -11.39 -2.16 1.24
CA PHE A 190 -11.62 -1.49 -0.04
C PHE A 190 -13.13 -1.40 -0.29
N LYS A 191 -13.67 -0.19 -0.49
CA LYS A 191 -15.12 0.03 -0.46
C LYS A 191 -15.83 -0.07 -1.83
N LYS A 192 -15.12 0.10 -2.95
CA LYS A 192 -15.64 0.23 -4.33
C LYS A 192 -17.03 0.87 -4.41
#